data_AF-A0A920T7P1-F1
#
_entry.id   AF-A0A920T7P1-F1
#
_cell.length_a   1.000
_cell.length_b   1.000
_cell.length_c   1.000
_cell.angle_alpha   90.00
_cell.angle_beta   90.00
_cell.angle_gamma   90.00
#
_symmetry.space_group_name_H-M   'P 1'
#
loop_
_entity.id
_entity.type
_entity.pdbx_description
1 polymer ?
#
loop_
_entity_poly.entity_id
_entity_poly.type
_entity_poly.pdbx_seq_one_letter_code
_entity_poly.pdbx_strand_id
1 'polypeptide(L)'
;MKPLPGRCTPTAPPDRDVSRVAFETPLTVEVIDPDQAKDSGSSLVVQLKTTDGATVDVRCVISGAYGDLPPGGPGSEVALEEGRFVGQVILQLGSSSSPAVVPITAGMPRSLIGGPTVAKEEGDEELQALDNSLVTRVLNLTGQDRVVASYNDQSRPDGVAKRLDSSGRLISNGKLAVTDRDYFEPVNRLHVGERLFLKVEDADQDTSDERDSVTVQITGEFGEKETVKLEETLVHSGIFSGSLALKSNDKPVVGNLDAKMPVIECYFGDTLHLVYDDPVAGSEDGTLKSSIDIPVVIGTDGLVAAFSKTFNDENLAVETKFHIAESYFELFKSHKKLERDDQKTADLRNGRRVLREVMEDYPDPKYVPRISYLLGQFSQELEQWAEAIESYEMIVKQYSDHSLAPDAQYKLAQCYELSGDFDQALEGYVTLAATYPKNPLIANVMIRICDHFYKKETFDVAAQVGEKFLEKFGEHEHSARIAFRIGQCHYKAEKYGDAGQAFDRFAKRFPDDDLCADSLFWAGESYRMGSDNRMAFRRYNNCRWDYPASDAAKYARGRLALPEMLQQFEAEAASLEDNQ
;
A
#
# COMPACT_ATOMS: atom_id res chain seq x y z
N MET A 1 61.44 -16.38 57.90
CA MET A 1 60.85 -16.93 56.66
C MET A 1 59.40 -16.48 56.60
N LYS A 2 59.11 -15.49 55.74
CA LYS A 2 57.75 -14.97 55.54
C LYS A 2 56.97 -15.96 54.65
N PRO A 3 55.70 -16.27 54.97
CA PRO A 3 54.87 -17.11 54.11
C PRO A 3 54.45 -16.33 52.86
N LEU A 4 54.55 -17.00 51.71
CA LEU A 4 54.14 -16.53 50.39
C LEU A 4 52.60 -16.47 50.28
N PRO A 5 52.04 -15.55 49.47
CA PRO A 5 50.61 -15.26 49.43
C PRO A 5 49.80 -16.30 48.64
N GLY A 6 48.53 -16.42 49.03
CA GLY A 6 47.56 -17.36 48.47
C GLY A 6 47.30 -17.14 46.98
N ARG A 7 47.14 -18.25 46.26
CA ARG A 7 46.67 -18.28 44.87
C ARG A 7 45.23 -17.78 44.80
N CYS A 8 45.02 -16.61 44.22
CA CYS A 8 43.73 -16.22 43.66
C CYS A 8 43.34 -17.24 42.58
N THR A 9 42.21 -17.92 42.78
CA THR A 9 41.49 -18.59 41.70
C THR A 9 40.96 -17.53 40.74
N PRO A 10 41.23 -17.60 39.43
CA PRO A 10 40.59 -16.72 38.47
C PRO A 10 39.09 -17.08 38.41
N THR A 11 38.24 -16.12 38.78
CA THR A 11 36.81 -16.14 38.48
C THR A 11 36.64 -16.23 36.96
N ALA A 12 35.99 -17.30 36.49
CA ALA A 12 35.64 -17.45 35.08
C ALA A 12 34.70 -16.30 34.64
N PRO A 13 34.81 -15.78 33.40
CA PRO A 13 33.89 -14.77 32.89
C PRO A 13 32.49 -15.36 32.65
N PRO A 14 31.41 -14.55 32.66
CA PRO A 14 30.03 -15.03 32.79
C PRO A 14 29.35 -15.58 31.52
N ASP A 15 30.04 -15.59 30.36
CA ASP A 15 29.39 -15.73 29.04
C ASP A 15 29.56 -17.10 28.35
N ARG A 16 29.78 -18.18 29.10
CA ARG A 16 30.20 -19.46 28.49
C ARG A 16 29.12 -20.28 27.76
N ASP A 17 27.84 -19.96 27.90
CA ASP A 17 26.73 -20.77 27.33
C ASP A 17 25.65 -19.90 26.65
N VAL A 18 26.05 -19.09 25.67
CA VAL A 18 25.09 -18.37 24.81
C VAL A 18 25.22 -18.88 23.37
N SER A 19 24.20 -19.60 22.92
CA SER A 19 24.13 -20.09 21.54
C SER A 19 23.88 -18.93 20.56
N ARG A 20 24.49 -18.99 19.38
CA ARG A 20 24.25 -18.04 18.29
C ARG A 20 22.95 -18.43 17.57
N VAL A 21 22.03 -17.49 17.41
CA VAL A 21 20.73 -17.71 16.76
C VAL A 21 20.70 -16.90 15.47
N ALA A 22 20.56 -17.56 14.33
CA ALA A 22 20.40 -16.88 13.05
C ALA A 22 18.95 -16.38 12.89
N PHE A 23 18.77 -15.14 12.41
CA PHE A 23 17.44 -14.55 12.20
C PHE A 23 16.68 -15.17 11.02
N GLU A 24 17.39 -15.48 9.93
CA GLU A 24 16.78 -15.94 8.66
C GLU A 24 16.16 -17.35 8.75
N THR A 25 16.42 -18.10 9.83
CA THR A 25 15.91 -19.45 10.03
C THR A 25 15.03 -19.55 11.28
N PRO A 26 14.03 -20.46 11.30
CA PRO A 26 13.27 -20.72 12.51
C PRO A 26 14.17 -21.11 13.68
N LEU A 27 13.93 -20.50 14.83
CA LEU A 27 14.59 -20.88 16.07
C LEU A 27 14.16 -22.30 16.43
N THR A 28 15.12 -23.22 16.45
CA THR A 28 14.90 -24.62 16.78
C THR A 28 15.29 -24.86 18.24
N VAL A 29 14.37 -25.47 18.98
CA VAL A 29 14.54 -25.81 20.38
C VAL A 29 14.50 -27.32 20.51
N GLU A 30 15.50 -27.85 21.21
CA GLU A 30 15.66 -29.28 21.43
C GLU A 30 15.64 -29.59 22.93
N VAL A 31 14.90 -30.63 23.30
CA VAL A 31 14.87 -31.20 24.64
C VAL A 31 15.08 -32.70 24.54
N ILE A 32 16.05 -33.22 25.29
CA ILE A 32 16.30 -34.66 25.42
C ILE A 32 15.76 -35.10 26.78
N ASP A 33 14.62 -35.78 26.77
CA ASP A 33 13.91 -36.28 27.95
C ASP A 33 13.32 -37.69 27.69
N PRO A 34 14.09 -38.75 27.94
CA PRO A 34 13.64 -40.14 27.77
C PRO A 34 12.38 -40.48 28.59
N ASP A 35 12.16 -39.85 29.74
CA ASP A 35 11.06 -40.18 30.64
C ASP A 35 9.70 -39.72 30.10
N GLN A 36 9.71 -38.69 29.24
CA GLN A 36 8.51 -38.15 28.60
C GLN A 36 8.20 -38.78 27.23
N ALA A 37 9.13 -39.55 26.66
CA ALA A 37 9.02 -40.18 25.35
C ALA A 37 8.31 -41.55 25.41
N LYS A 38 6.98 -41.54 25.59
CA LYS A 38 6.19 -42.78 25.77
C LYS A 38 5.88 -43.49 24.46
N ASP A 39 5.61 -42.72 23.43
CA ASP A 39 5.26 -43.17 22.08
C ASP A 39 5.62 -42.09 21.04
N SER A 40 5.47 -42.41 19.75
CA SER A 40 5.74 -41.47 18.66
C SER A 40 4.83 -40.24 18.62
N GLY A 41 3.74 -40.21 19.39
CA GLY A 41 2.84 -39.07 19.53
C GLY A 41 3.14 -38.17 20.73
N SER A 42 4.16 -38.51 21.53
CA SER A 42 4.54 -37.74 22.71
C SER A 42 4.97 -36.33 22.34
N SER A 43 4.57 -35.35 23.16
CA SER A 43 4.97 -33.94 22.98
C SER A 43 5.11 -33.23 24.32
N LEU A 44 6.01 -32.26 24.38
CA LEU A 44 6.23 -31.39 25.54
C LEU A 44 6.15 -29.92 25.12
N VAL A 45 6.11 -29.01 26.09
CA VAL A 45 6.09 -27.56 25.85
C VAL A 45 7.34 -26.93 26.43
N VAL A 46 8.04 -26.14 25.61
CA VAL A 46 9.15 -25.30 26.05
C VAL A 46 8.70 -23.85 25.98
N GLN A 47 8.90 -23.12 27.08
CA GLN A 47 8.61 -21.70 27.12
C GLN A 47 9.82 -20.91 26.63
N LEU A 48 9.63 -20.08 25.62
CA LEU A 48 10.61 -19.12 25.16
C LEU A 48 10.29 -17.74 25.72
N LYS A 49 11.31 -17.04 26.20
CA LYS A 49 11.20 -15.68 26.73
C LYS A 49 12.36 -14.82 26.27
N THR A 50 12.08 -13.63 25.74
CA THR A 50 13.09 -12.61 25.46
C THR A 50 13.37 -11.75 26.70
N THR A 51 14.51 -11.05 26.70
CA THR A 51 14.87 -10.12 27.77
C THR A 51 13.90 -8.94 27.87
N ASP A 52 13.39 -8.46 26.74
CA ASP A 52 12.34 -7.44 26.69
C ASP A 52 10.96 -7.94 27.18
N GLY A 53 10.77 -9.26 27.27
CA GLY A 53 9.62 -9.87 27.94
C GLY A 53 8.58 -10.51 27.02
N ALA A 54 8.83 -10.55 25.70
CA ALA A 54 8.02 -11.35 24.78
C ALA A 54 8.12 -12.83 25.13
N THR A 55 6.99 -13.54 25.09
CA THR A 55 6.94 -14.97 25.43
C THR A 55 6.17 -15.78 24.40
N VAL A 56 6.68 -16.96 24.08
CA VAL A 56 6.00 -17.94 23.23
C VAL A 56 6.22 -19.33 23.80
N ASP A 57 5.13 -20.07 23.98
CA ASP A 57 5.19 -21.49 24.32
C ASP A 57 5.30 -22.30 23.02
N VAL A 58 6.29 -23.17 22.92
CA VAL A 58 6.56 -23.99 21.73
C VAL A 58 6.30 -25.44 22.06
N ARG A 59 5.39 -26.06 21.31
CA ARG A 59 5.16 -27.51 21.36
C ARG A 59 6.27 -28.22 20.62
N CYS A 60 7.05 -29.03 21.34
CA CYS A 60 8.08 -29.89 20.80
C CYS A 60 7.52 -31.32 20.64
N VAL A 61 7.82 -31.97 19.52
CA VAL A 61 7.37 -33.33 19.19
C VAL A 61 8.58 -34.25 18.98
N ILE A 62 8.39 -35.56 19.11
CA ILE A 62 9.45 -36.53 18.82
C ILE A 62 9.89 -36.37 17.36
N SER A 63 11.18 -36.07 17.14
CA SER A 63 11.73 -35.86 15.80
C SER A 63 13.22 -36.18 15.75
N GLY A 64 13.63 -36.91 14.71
CA GLY A 64 15.05 -37.16 14.41
C GLY A 64 15.70 -36.09 13.55
N ALA A 65 14.99 -34.99 13.25
CA ALA A 65 15.55 -33.87 12.50
C ALA A 65 16.68 -33.20 13.30
N TYR A 66 17.74 -32.77 12.61
CA TYR A 66 18.90 -32.08 13.18
C TYR A 66 19.78 -32.92 14.13
N GLY A 67 19.72 -34.25 14.03
CA GLY A 67 20.62 -35.15 14.74
C GLY A 67 21.82 -35.64 13.94
N ASP A 68 22.90 -35.95 14.67
CA ASP A 68 24.04 -36.72 14.17
C ASP A 68 23.66 -38.21 14.04
N LEU A 69 22.64 -38.48 13.23
CA LEU A 69 22.15 -39.84 13.00
C LEU A 69 22.98 -40.52 11.88
N PRO A 70 23.32 -41.81 12.03
CA PRO A 70 23.99 -42.55 10.98
C PRO A 70 23.13 -42.58 9.70
N PRO A 71 23.71 -42.34 8.51
CA PRO A 71 22.95 -42.31 7.27
C PRO A 71 22.30 -43.66 6.99
N GLY A 72 20.96 -43.71 6.98
CA GLY A 72 20.17 -44.87 6.54
C GLY A 72 19.22 -45.52 7.58
N GLY A 73 19.11 -45.00 8.81
CA GLY A 73 18.14 -45.48 9.80
C GLY A 73 16.82 -44.69 9.82
N PRO A 74 15.70 -45.26 10.30
CA PRO A 74 14.46 -44.51 10.53
C PRO A 74 14.65 -43.52 11.68
N GLY A 75 14.94 -42.26 11.35
CA GLY A 75 15.32 -41.23 12.34
C GLY A 75 14.28 -40.99 13.45
N SER A 76 13.02 -41.36 13.23
CA SER A 76 11.96 -41.30 14.25
C SER A 76 12.08 -42.35 15.35
N GLU A 77 12.61 -43.54 15.04
CA GLU A 77 12.79 -44.62 16.04
C GLU A 77 13.93 -44.28 16.99
N VAL A 78 15.05 -43.78 16.45
CA VAL A 78 16.20 -43.34 17.27
C VAL A 78 15.83 -42.13 18.14
N ALA A 79 15.09 -41.17 17.59
CA ALA A 79 14.60 -40.04 18.37
C ALA A 79 13.66 -40.45 19.52
N LEU A 80 12.88 -41.53 19.35
CA LEU A 80 12.04 -42.08 20.40
C LEU A 80 12.88 -42.77 21.49
N GLU A 81 13.91 -43.54 21.11
CA GLU A 81 14.83 -44.19 22.05
C GLU A 81 15.65 -43.19 22.86
N GLU A 82 16.09 -42.10 22.23
CA GLU A 82 16.84 -41.01 22.89
C GLU A 82 15.94 -40.07 23.69
N GLY A 83 14.62 -40.11 23.46
CA GLY A 83 13.66 -39.17 24.04
C GLY A 83 13.82 -37.74 23.53
N ARG A 84 14.13 -37.59 22.25
CA ARG A 84 14.43 -36.31 21.62
C ARG A 84 13.18 -35.60 21.11
N PHE A 85 12.91 -34.42 21.66
CA PHE A 85 11.82 -33.53 21.27
C PHE A 85 12.37 -32.29 20.56
N VAL A 86 11.80 -31.95 19.41
CA VAL A 86 12.17 -30.77 18.62
C VAL A 86 10.94 -29.89 18.39
N GLY A 87 11.09 -28.59 18.58
CA GLY A 87 10.09 -27.57 18.29
C GLY A 87 10.70 -26.38 17.57
N GLN A 88 9.93 -25.72 16.71
CA GLN A 88 10.39 -24.55 15.96
C GLN A 88 9.42 -23.37 16.10
N VAL A 89 10.00 -22.16 16.13
CA VAL A 89 9.25 -20.90 16.12
C VAL A 89 9.89 -19.93 15.12
N ILE A 90 9.07 -19.10 14.49
CA ILE A 90 9.55 -18.03 13.60
C ILE A 90 9.92 -16.82 14.47
N LEU A 91 11.06 -16.22 14.16
CA LEU A 91 11.55 -14.99 14.77
C LEU A 91 11.04 -13.78 13.99
N GLN A 92 10.73 -12.69 14.68
CA GLN A 92 10.37 -11.42 14.07
C GLN A 92 11.04 -10.27 14.83
N LEU A 93 11.58 -9.30 14.09
CA LEU A 93 12.10 -8.08 14.69
C LEU A 93 10.96 -7.27 15.32
N GLY A 94 11.14 -6.93 16.60
CA GLY A 94 10.21 -6.12 17.36
C GLY A 94 10.26 -6.35 18.86
N SER A 95 9.74 -5.41 19.64
CA SER A 95 9.62 -5.55 21.10
C SER A 95 8.45 -6.42 21.55
N SER A 96 8.35 -6.61 22.86
CA SER A 96 7.23 -7.22 23.58
C SER A 96 5.88 -6.54 23.32
N SER A 97 5.88 -5.29 22.85
CA SER A 97 4.68 -4.55 22.45
C SER A 97 4.18 -4.89 21.05
N SER A 98 5.02 -5.52 20.21
CA SER A 98 4.67 -5.89 18.84
C SER A 98 3.66 -7.05 18.82
N PRO A 99 2.77 -7.11 17.80
CA PRO A 99 1.83 -8.21 17.66
C PRO A 99 2.55 -9.57 17.60
N ALA A 100 2.18 -10.49 18.50
CA ALA A 100 2.75 -11.83 18.53
C ALA A 100 2.11 -12.79 17.50
N VAL A 101 0.94 -12.44 16.97
CA VAL A 101 0.21 -13.23 15.95
C VAL A 101 0.18 -12.45 14.65
N VAL A 102 0.71 -13.04 13.58
CA VAL A 102 0.89 -12.38 12.28
C VAL A 102 0.35 -13.24 11.13
N PRO A 103 -0.11 -12.63 10.03
CA PRO A 103 -0.54 -13.38 8.85
C PRO A 103 0.64 -14.11 8.20
N ILE A 104 0.39 -15.34 7.73
CA ILE A 104 1.40 -16.16 7.05
C ILE A 104 1.70 -15.55 5.68
N THR A 105 2.93 -15.08 5.48
CA THR A 105 3.38 -14.53 4.18
C THR A 105 4.03 -15.61 3.32
N ALA A 106 4.24 -15.33 2.02
CA ALA A 106 4.89 -16.26 1.10
C ALA A 106 6.36 -16.57 1.47
N GLY A 107 7.02 -15.68 2.21
CA GLY A 107 8.40 -15.84 2.66
C GLY A 107 8.56 -16.64 3.95
N MET A 108 7.47 -16.90 4.69
CA MET A 108 7.53 -17.65 5.93
C MET A 108 7.65 -19.17 5.70
N PRO A 109 8.44 -19.90 6.50
CA PRO A 109 8.55 -21.35 6.40
C PRO A 109 7.22 -22.02 6.77
N ARG A 110 6.68 -22.83 5.84
CA ARG A 110 5.33 -23.41 5.93
C ARG A 110 5.24 -24.77 6.65
N SER A 111 6.38 -25.33 7.08
CA SER A 111 6.46 -26.67 7.68
C SER A 111 7.38 -26.69 8.91
N LEU A 112 6.97 -26.01 9.97
CA LEU A 112 7.69 -26.05 11.25
C LEU A 112 7.56 -27.43 11.91
N ILE A 113 8.64 -27.92 12.51
CA ILE A 113 8.60 -29.11 13.35
C ILE A 113 8.03 -28.73 14.71
N GLY A 114 6.92 -29.36 15.09
CA GLY A 114 6.14 -28.88 16.23
C GLY A 114 5.53 -27.52 15.90
N GLY A 115 5.52 -26.60 16.87
CA GLY A 115 5.12 -25.23 16.59
C GLY A 115 4.67 -24.45 17.83
N PRO A 116 4.51 -23.13 17.71
CA PRO A 116 4.02 -22.31 18.81
C PRO A 116 2.61 -22.74 19.20
N THR A 117 2.35 -22.83 20.50
CA THR A 117 1.00 -23.09 21.01
C THR A 117 0.21 -21.80 21.00
N VAL A 118 -1.02 -21.87 20.50
CA VAL A 118 -2.00 -20.81 20.71
C VAL A 118 -2.61 -21.07 22.07
N ALA A 119 -2.08 -20.41 23.11
CA ALA A 119 -2.71 -20.42 24.41
C ALA A 119 -4.13 -19.84 24.28
N LYS A 120 -5.11 -20.52 24.89
CA LYS A 120 -6.46 -20.00 25.07
C LYS A 120 -6.40 -18.92 26.16
N GLU A 121 -5.98 -17.71 25.81
CA GLU A 121 -6.07 -16.59 26.75
C GLU A 121 -7.52 -16.09 26.80
N GLU A 122 -8.07 -15.97 28.01
CA GLU A 122 -9.38 -15.35 28.26
C GLU A 122 -9.27 -13.85 27.94
N GLY A 123 -9.67 -13.47 26.73
CA GLY A 123 -9.64 -12.08 26.25
C GLY A 123 -9.73 -11.93 24.74
N ASP A 124 -9.31 -12.95 23.99
CA ASP A 124 -9.23 -12.92 22.53
C ASP A 124 -10.42 -13.63 21.86
N GLU A 125 -11.65 -13.18 22.14
CA GLU A 125 -12.85 -13.70 21.45
C GLU A 125 -12.87 -13.33 19.96
N GLU A 126 -12.14 -12.29 19.52
CA GLU A 126 -12.05 -11.90 18.11
C GLU A 126 -11.08 -12.77 17.28
N LEU A 127 -10.07 -13.40 17.88
CA LEU A 127 -9.12 -14.26 17.16
C LEU A 127 -9.64 -15.69 16.94
N GLN A 128 -10.72 -16.11 17.62
CA GLN A 128 -11.33 -17.43 17.45
C GLN A 128 -11.97 -17.67 16.07
N ALA A 129 -12.17 -16.61 15.29
CA ALA A 129 -12.79 -16.68 13.95
C ALA A 129 -11.78 -16.76 12.80
N LEU A 130 -10.49 -16.62 13.06
CA LEU A 130 -9.45 -16.70 12.02
C LEU A 130 -9.07 -18.16 11.79
N ASP A 131 -9.16 -18.58 10.53
CA ASP A 131 -8.73 -19.90 10.08
C ASP A 131 -7.26 -20.11 10.51
N ASN A 132 -6.97 -21.13 11.33
CA ASN A 132 -5.61 -21.47 11.80
C ASN A 132 -4.60 -21.73 10.66
N SER A 133 -5.05 -21.69 9.40
CA SER A 133 -4.26 -21.80 8.18
C SER A 133 -3.69 -20.47 7.68
N LEU A 134 -4.15 -19.32 8.18
CA LEU A 134 -3.81 -17.98 7.67
C LEU A 134 -2.90 -17.16 8.59
N VAL A 135 -2.80 -17.52 9.87
CA VAL A 135 -1.99 -16.78 10.88
C VAL A 135 -1.04 -17.72 11.62
N THR A 136 0.09 -17.20 12.07
CA THR A 136 1.08 -17.91 12.88
C THR A 136 1.54 -17.04 14.05
N ARG A 137 2.02 -17.67 15.13
CA ARG A 137 2.59 -16.96 16.27
C ARG A 137 4.11 -16.88 16.12
N VAL A 138 4.67 -15.70 16.32
CA VAL A 138 6.10 -15.41 16.19
C VAL A 138 6.68 -15.04 17.56
N LEU A 139 7.99 -15.20 17.70
CA LEU A 139 8.72 -14.65 18.83
C LEU A 139 9.31 -13.30 18.42
N ASN A 140 8.77 -12.22 18.98
CA ASN A 140 9.30 -10.87 18.79
C ASN A 140 10.57 -10.70 19.61
N LEU A 141 11.63 -10.21 18.99
CA LEU A 141 12.89 -9.87 19.63
C LEU A 141 13.58 -8.70 18.94
N THR A 142 14.40 -7.98 19.69
CA THR A 142 15.37 -7.01 19.16
C THR A 142 16.74 -7.67 18.99
N GLY A 143 17.65 -7.01 18.27
CA GLY A 143 19.05 -7.42 18.10
C GLY A 143 19.85 -7.52 19.40
N GLN A 144 19.45 -6.80 20.46
CA GLN A 144 20.09 -6.92 21.78
C GLN A 144 19.50 -8.04 22.65
N ASP A 145 18.37 -8.63 22.25
CA ASP A 145 17.66 -9.55 23.10
C ASP A 145 18.38 -10.89 23.27
N ARG A 146 18.33 -11.40 24.51
CA ARG A 146 18.66 -12.79 24.82
C ARG A 146 17.38 -13.59 24.88
N VAL A 147 17.29 -14.63 24.04
CA VAL A 147 16.22 -15.61 24.10
C VAL A 147 16.59 -16.67 25.12
N VAL A 148 15.70 -16.92 26.08
CA VAL A 148 15.83 -17.97 27.10
C VAL A 148 14.75 -19.03 26.85
N ALA A 149 15.18 -20.27 26.62
CA ALA A 149 14.32 -21.43 26.52
C ALA A 149 14.28 -22.15 27.87
N SER A 150 13.08 -22.33 28.42
CA SER A 150 12.83 -22.94 29.73
C SER A 150 11.94 -24.17 29.62
N TYR A 151 12.44 -25.30 30.09
CA TYR A 151 11.69 -26.56 30.18
C TYR A 151 11.57 -27.00 31.65
N ASN A 152 10.35 -27.33 32.08
CA ASN A 152 10.08 -27.81 33.43
C ASN A 152 9.86 -29.33 33.39
N ASP A 153 10.88 -30.07 33.81
CA ASP A 153 10.83 -31.52 33.96
C ASP A 153 10.13 -31.87 35.28
N GLN A 154 8.89 -32.39 35.18
CA GLN A 154 8.05 -32.77 36.32
C GLN A 154 8.16 -34.27 36.66
N SER A 155 8.68 -35.10 35.74
CA SER A 155 8.61 -36.56 35.81
C SER A 155 9.95 -37.15 36.26
N ARG A 156 10.40 -36.81 37.47
CA ARG A 156 11.70 -37.24 38.01
C ARG A 156 11.61 -38.36 39.04
N PRO A 157 12.63 -39.25 39.15
CA PRO A 157 12.68 -40.30 40.16
C PRO A 157 12.64 -39.80 41.61
N ASP A 158 13.04 -38.55 41.87
CA ASP A 158 13.06 -37.90 43.18
C ASP A 158 11.78 -37.11 43.50
N GLY A 159 10.84 -36.99 42.54
CA GLY A 159 9.58 -36.27 42.68
C GLY A 159 9.71 -34.75 42.76
N VAL A 160 10.91 -34.17 42.54
CA VAL A 160 11.14 -32.73 42.59
C VAL A 160 11.31 -32.21 41.17
N ALA A 161 10.38 -31.33 40.75
CA ALA A 161 10.47 -30.74 39.42
C ALA A 161 11.75 -29.89 39.26
N LYS A 162 12.43 -30.04 38.13
CA LYS A 162 13.63 -29.25 37.80
C LYS A 162 13.37 -28.39 36.57
N ARG A 163 13.70 -27.11 36.68
CA ARG A 163 13.74 -26.17 35.55
C ARG A 163 15.09 -26.26 34.85
N LEU A 164 15.07 -26.46 33.54
CA LEU A 164 16.22 -26.45 32.65
C LEU A 164 16.12 -25.22 31.75
N ASP A 165 17.15 -24.37 31.79
CA ASP A 165 17.21 -23.16 30.99
C ASP A 165 18.40 -23.24 30.02
N SER A 166 18.17 -22.83 28.77
CA SER A 166 19.21 -22.59 27.76
C SER A 166 18.98 -21.21 27.16
N SER A 167 20.00 -20.58 26.60
CA SER A 167 19.85 -19.25 26.07
C SER A 167 20.69 -18.98 24.84
N GLY A 168 20.21 -18.09 23.99
CA GLY A 168 20.92 -17.63 22.81
C GLY A 168 20.71 -16.14 22.54
N ARG A 169 21.51 -15.59 21.63
CA ARG A 169 21.38 -14.22 21.12
C ARG A 169 21.25 -14.24 19.61
N LEU A 170 20.52 -13.26 19.09
CA LEU A 170 20.44 -13.03 17.66
C LEU A 170 21.80 -12.63 17.13
N ILE A 171 22.20 -13.24 16.02
CA ILE A 171 23.38 -12.87 15.25
C ILE A 171 22.98 -12.86 13.78
N SER A 172 23.21 -11.73 13.15
CA SER A 172 23.07 -11.50 11.73
C SER A 172 24.46 -11.31 11.13
N ASN A 173 24.55 -11.36 9.80
CA ASN A 173 25.73 -10.92 9.09
C ASN A 173 25.25 -9.80 8.17
N GLY A 174 25.68 -8.57 8.44
CA GLY A 174 25.19 -7.44 7.68
C GLY A 174 25.57 -7.49 6.18
N LYS A 175 24.58 -7.22 5.32
CA LYS A 175 24.76 -7.15 3.85
C LYS A 175 24.70 -5.71 3.40
N LEU A 176 25.81 -5.20 2.88
CA LEU A 176 25.88 -3.89 2.23
C LEU A 176 25.51 -4.03 0.75
N ALA A 177 24.74 -3.08 0.22
CA ALA A 177 24.40 -2.96 -1.20
C ALA A 177 24.39 -1.49 -1.64
N VAL A 178 24.83 -1.25 -2.89
CA VAL A 178 24.59 0.02 -3.59
C VAL A 178 23.45 -0.19 -4.56
N THR A 179 22.42 0.64 -4.51
CA THR A 179 21.16 0.41 -5.23
C THR A 179 20.78 1.58 -6.13
N ASP A 180 19.69 1.41 -6.86
CA ASP A 180 19.00 2.47 -7.56
C ASP A 180 18.23 3.38 -6.59
N ARG A 181 17.53 4.37 -7.15
CA ARG A 181 16.78 5.39 -6.37
C ARG A 181 15.69 4.80 -5.49
N ASP A 182 15.16 3.64 -5.86
CA ASP A 182 14.04 2.98 -5.20
C ASP A 182 14.51 1.89 -4.20
N TYR A 183 15.83 1.70 -4.03
CA TYR A 183 16.44 0.70 -3.15
C TYR A 183 16.12 -0.77 -3.48
N PHE A 184 15.76 -1.06 -4.73
CA PHE A 184 15.35 -2.39 -5.16
C PHE A 184 16.43 -3.13 -5.94
N GLU A 185 17.04 -2.47 -6.92
CA GLU A 185 18.00 -3.12 -7.81
C GLU A 185 19.43 -2.67 -7.49
N PRO A 186 20.38 -3.61 -7.36
CA PRO A 186 21.77 -3.25 -7.14
C PRO A 186 22.36 -2.57 -8.39
N VAL A 187 23.13 -1.51 -8.15
CA VAL A 187 23.78 -0.73 -9.20
C VAL A 187 25.28 -1.02 -9.18
N ASN A 188 25.86 -1.26 -10.35
CA ASN A 188 27.26 -1.65 -10.50
C ASN A 188 28.18 -0.51 -10.96
N ARG A 189 27.63 0.69 -11.19
CA ARG A 189 28.32 1.85 -11.77
C ARG A 189 27.66 3.15 -11.31
N LEU A 190 28.44 4.17 -11.00
CA LEU A 190 27.94 5.49 -10.62
C LEU A 190 28.37 6.56 -11.61
N HIS A 191 27.64 7.67 -11.64
CA HIS A 191 28.00 8.86 -12.40
C HIS A 191 28.17 10.06 -11.48
N VAL A 192 29.17 10.90 -11.79
CA VAL A 192 29.37 12.18 -11.11
C VAL A 192 28.13 13.06 -11.32
N GLY A 193 27.58 13.61 -10.24
CA GLY A 193 26.35 14.39 -10.25
C GLY A 193 25.08 13.59 -9.94
N GLU A 194 25.14 12.26 -9.96
CA GLU A 194 24.04 11.42 -9.46
C GLU A 194 24.10 11.29 -7.92
N ARG A 195 23.04 10.70 -7.36
CA ARG A 195 23.01 10.31 -5.95
C ARG A 195 23.43 8.85 -5.81
N LEU A 196 24.29 8.60 -4.85
CA LEU A 196 24.64 7.28 -4.34
C LEU A 196 23.56 6.84 -3.34
N PHE A 197 22.92 5.71 -3.58
CA PHE A 197 21.92 5.12 -2.69
C PHE A 197 22.51 3.86 -2.02
N LEU A 198 22.49 3.83 -0.69
CA LEU A 198 23.07 2.75 0.10
C LEU A 198 22.00 2.03 0.91
N LYS A 199 22.10 0.70 0.94
CA LYS A 199 21.26 -0.17 1.74
C LYS A 199 22.15 -1.11 2.56
N VAL A 200 21.89 -1.21 3.85
CA VAL A 200 22.47 -2.23 4.74
C VAL A 200 21.33 -3.04 5.34
N GLU A 201 21.36 -4.35 5.15
CA GLU A 201 20.44 -5.29 5.80
C GLU A 201 21.18 -5.94 6.95
N ASP A 202 20.81 -5.60 8.18
CA ASP A 202 21.42 -6.16 9.38
C ASP A 202 20.45 -6.23 10.57
N ALA A 203 19.98 -7.42 10.89
CA ALA A 203 18.92 -7.60 11.87
C ALA A 203 19.37 -7.41 13.33
N ASP A 204 20.66 -7.59 13.64
CA ASP A 204 21.15 -7.44 15.02
C ASP A 204 21.46 -5.99 15.41
N GLN A 205 21.47 -5.07 14.43
CA GLN A 205 21.60 -3.63 14.65
C GLN A 205 20.25 -2.93 14.93
N ASP A 206 19.13 -3.64 14.81
CA ASP A 206 17.82 -3.19 15.29
C ASP A 206 17.72 -3.44 16.80
N THR A 207 18.11 -2.46 17.59
CA THR A 207 18.33 -2.57 19.03
C THR A 207 17.29 -1.86 19.88
N SER A 208 16.46 -0.99 19.29
CA SER A 208 15.52 -0.15 20.02
C SER A 208 14.16 -0.06 19.33
N ASP A 209 13.15 0.43 20.06
CA ASP A 209 11.82 0.74 19.52
C ASP A 209 11.78 2.06 18.70
N GLU A 210 12.94 2.70 18.52
CA GLU A 210 13.11 3.88 17.68
C GLU A 210 13.91 3.51 16.42
N ARG A 211 13.94 4.40 15.42
CA ARG A 211 14.77 4.16 14.23
C ARG A 211 16.24 4.16 14.62
N ASP A 212 16.88 3.01 14.46
CA ASP A 212 18.30 2.85 14.70
C ASP A 212 19.13 3.33 13.50
N SER A 213 20.45 3.33 13.68
CA SER A 213 21.37 3.81 12.67
C SER A 213 22.68 3.07 12.64
N VAL A 214 23.20 2.86 11.45
CA VAL A 214 24.49 2.23 11.19
C VAL A 214 25.42 3.16 10.43
N THR A 215 26.72 2.89 10.45
CA THR A 215 27.71 3.71 9.74
C THR A 215 28.42 2.93 8.65
N VAL A 216 28.54 3.54 7.47
CA VAL A 216 29.30 3.01 6.33
C VAL A 216 30.46 3.96 6.01
N GLN A 217 31.66 3.42 5.85
CA GLN A 217 32.82 4.19 5.42
C GLN A 217 32.92 4.15 3.89
N ILE A 218 33.13 5.31 3.28
CA ILE A 218 33.34 5.46 1.84
C ILE A 218 34.74 6.02 1.65
N THR A 219 35.55 5.35 0.84
CA THR A 219 36.91 5.80 0.49
C THR A 219 37.05 5.86 -1.03
N GLY A 220 37.47 7.00 -1.58
CA GLY A 220 37.79 7.14 -3.01
C GLY A 220 39.29 6.95 -3.27
N GLU A 221 39.65 6.50 -4.47
CA GLU A 221 41.06 6.33 -4.88
C GLU A 221 41.80 7.67 -4.95
N PHE A 222 41.09 8.76 -5.22
CA PHE A 222 41.65 10.12 -5.28
C PHE A 222 41.85 10.77 -3.89
N GLY A 223 41.59 10.03 -2.81
CA GLY A 223 41.88 10.45 -1.43
C GLY A 223 40.68 10.86 -0.60
N GLU A 224 39.46 10.73 -1.14
CA GLU A 224 38.23 10.94 -0.35
C GLU A 224 38.10 9.88 0.74
N LYS A 225 37.69 10.29 1.94
CA LYS A 225 37.33 9.33 3.00
C LYS A 225 36.29 9.93 3.94
N GLU A 226 35.09 9.36 3.91
CA GLU A 226 33.95 9.83 4.71
C GLU A 226 33.26 8.70 5.46
N THR A 227 32.63 9.05 6.57
CA THR A 227 31.78 8.12 7.35
C THR A 227 30.34 8.60 7.27
N VAL A 228 29.49 7.77 6.70
CA VAL A 228 28.10 8.08 6.44
C VAL A 228 27.22 7.33 7.43
N LYS A 229 26.24 8.04 7.99
CA LYS A 229 25.21 7.45 8.84
C LYS A 229 23.99 7.07 7.99
N LEU A 230 23.59 5.80 8.04
CA LEU A 230 22.35 5.30 7.46
C LEU A 230 21.31 5.14 8.57
N GLU A 231 20.05 5.40 8.25
CA GLU A 231 18.94 5.29 9.20
C GLU A 231 18.00 4.17 8.80
N GLU A 232 17.37 3.57 9.79
CA GLU A 232 16.40 2.52 9.56
C GLU A 232 15.18 3.02 8.75
N THR A 233 14.75 2.21 7.77
CA THR A 233 13.68 2.59 6.84
C THR A 233 12.33 2.68 7.56
N LEU A 234 12.04 1.68 8.39
CA LEU A 234 10.92 1.62 9.32
C LEU A 234 11.45 1.06 10.64
N VAL A 235 10.80 1.38 11.76
CA VAL A 235 11.14 0.78 13.06
C VAL A 235 11.05 -0.74 12.94
N HIS A 236 12.07 -1.45 13.43
CA HIS A 236 12.19 -2.91 13.42
C HIS A 236 12.20 -3.59 12.04
N SER A 237 12.68 -2.89 11.02
CA SER A 237 12.90 -3.46 9.71
C SER A 237 14.23 -4.23 9.61
N GLY A 238 15.25 -3.83 10.39
CA GLY A 238 16.63 -4.28 10.19
C GLY A 238 17.23 -3.82 8.84
N ILE A 239 16.60 -2.85 8.17
CA ILE A 239 17.02 -2.34 6.86
C ILE A 239 17.34 -0.85 6.98
N PHE A 240 18.62 -0.53 6.87
CA PHE A 240 19.15 0.83 6.94
C PHE A 240 19.38 1.38 5.55
N SER A 241 18.89 2.58 5.29
CA SER A 241 19.02 3.25 4.00
C SER A 241 19.55 4.68 4.15
N GLY A 242 20.18 5.17 3.09
CA GLY A 242 20.66 6.55 3.00
C GLY A 242 21.01 6.93 1.58
N SER A 243 21.09 8.23 1.30
CA SER A 243 21.49 8.73 -0.02
C SER A 243 22.39 9.95 0.07
N LEU A 244 23.39 10.01 -0.81
CA LEU A 244 24.40 11.08 -0.85
C LEU A 244 24.57 11.58 -2.27
N ALA A 245 24.79 12.88 -2.46
CA ALA A 245 25.10 13.42 -3.79
C ALA A 245 26.59 13.23 -4.11
N LEU A 246 26.91 12.88 -5.36
CA LEU A 246 28.29 12.78 -5.84
C LEU A 246 28.70 14.09 -6.49
N LYS A 247 29.78 14.71 -6.02
CA LYS A 247 30.29 15.99 -6.53
C LYS A 247 31.69 15.83 -7.11
N SER A 248 31.90 16.41 -8.30
CA SER A 248 33.21 16.41 -8.93
C SER A 248 34.21 17.26 -8.13
N ASN A 249 35.30 16.64 -7.67
CA ASN A 249 36.47 17.33 -7.13
C ASN A 249 37.75 16.54 -7.49
N ASP A 250 38.75 17.21 -8.07
CA ASP A 250 40.03 16.60 -8.42
C ASP A 250 40.97 16.44 -7.21
N LYS A 251 40.65 17.09 -6.09
CA LYS A 251 41.34 16.98 -4.80
C LYS A 251 40.32 16.89 -3.67
N PRO A 252 39.72 15.71 -3.45
CA PRO A 252 38.75 15.50 -2.38
C PRO A 252 39.33 15.84 -1.00
N VAL A 253 38.51 16.41 -0.13
CA VAL A 253 38.92 16.81 1.22
C VAL A 253 38.32 15.86 2.26
N VAL A 254 39.18 15.06 2.87
CA VAL A 254 38.80 14.11 3.93
C VAL A 254 38.12 14.78 5.12
N GLY A 255 37.00 14.22 5.56
CA GLY A 255 36.24 14.60 6.75
C GLY A 255 35.43 15.89 6.59
N ASN A 256 35.05 16.25 5.37
CA ASN A 256 34.29 17.45 5.06
C ASN A 256 32.77 17.22 4.93
N LEU A 257 32.30 15.99 5.14
CA LEU A 257 30.89 15.63 5.01
C LEU A 257 30.00 16.45 5.94
N ASP A 258 29.08 17.23 5.34
CA ASP A 258 27.99 17.88 6.07
C ASP A 258 26.83 16.89 6.23
N ALA A 259 26.49 16.54 7.47
CA ALA A 259 25.39 15.63 7.76
C ALA A 259 24.02 16.13 7.26
N LYS A 260 23.82 17.45 7.08
CA LYS A 260 22.57 18.02 6.56
C LYS A 260 22.45 17.96 5.04
N MET A 261 23.59 17.96 4.35
CA MET A 261 23.68 17.88 2.89
C MET A 261 24.86 16.94 2.55
N PRO A 262 24.67 15.62 2.72
CA PRO A 262 25.74 14.66 2.56
C PRO A 262 26.17 14.60 1.09
N VAL A 263 27.38 15.09 0.82
CA VAL A 263 28.02 15.11 -0.49
C VAL A 263 29.32 14.34 -0.39
N ILE A 264 29.54 13.41 -1.31
CA ILE A 264 30.81 12.69 -1.46
C ILE A 264 31.55 13.31 -2.65
N GLU A 265 32.79 13.72 -2.40
CA GLU A 265 33.66 14.27 -3.42
C GLU A 265 34.37 13.14 -4.17
N CYS A 266 34.16 13.04 -5.48
CA CYS A 266 34.79 12.04 -6.32
C CYS A 266 35.18 12.64 -7.66
N TYR A 267 36.01 11.93 -8.44
CA TYR A 267 36.38 12.37 -9.79
C TYR A 267 35.99 11.33 -10.85
N PHE A 268 36.05 11.72 -12.12
CA PHE A 268 35.74 10.81 -13.22
C PHE A 268 36.80 9.70 -13.27
N GLY A 269 36.35 8.43 -13.28
CA GLY A 269 37.23 7.27 -13.25
C GLY A 269 37.69 6.86 -11.85
N ASP A 270 37.16 7.49 -10.80
CA ASP A 270 37.35 7.07 -9.41
C ASP A 270 36.65 5.73 -9.13
N THR A 271 37.17 4.98 -8.17
CA THR A 271 36.48 3.82 -7.60
C THR A 271 36.14 4.15 -6.16
N LEU A 272 34.86 4.14 -5.83
CA LEU A 272 34.43 4.28 -4.45
C LEU A 272 34.47 2.91 -3.78
N HIS A 273 35.27 2.79 -2.74
CA HIS A 273 35.38 1.64 -1.86
C HIS A 273 34.48 1.87 -0.65
N LEU A 274 33.37 1.15 -0.58
CA LEU A 274 32.43 1.22 0.52
C LEU A 274 32.67 0.06 1.47
N VAL A 275 32.74 0.33 2.77
CA VAL A 275 32.99 -0.66 3.80
C VAL A 275 31.98 -0.48 4.94
N TYR A 276 31.22 -1.53 5.20
CA TYR A 276 30.41 -1.70 6.41
C TYR A 276 31.14 -2.67 7.35
N ASP A 277 31.32 -2.25 8.60
CA ASP A 277 31.96 -3.04 9.66
C ASP A 277 30.86 -3.49 10.63
N ASP A 278 30.45 -4.76 10.52
CA ASP A 278 29.46 -5.40 11.37
C ASP A 278 30.08 -5.72 12.73
N PRO A 279 29.63 -5.07 13.82
CA PRO A 279 30.21 -5.21 15.14
C PRO A 279 29.81 -6.50 15.86
N VAL A 280 28.79 -7.24 15.38
CA VAL A 280 28.22 -8.42 16.05
C VAL A 280 28.00 -9.55 15.04
N ALA A 281 29.05 -9.94 14.32
CA ALA A 281 28.92 -10.93 13.27
C ALA A 281 29.07 -12.39 13.75
N GLY A 282 28.54 -13.31 12.96
CA GLY A 282 28.69 -14.77 13.16
C GLY A 282 30.08 -15.34 12.91
N SER A 283 31.10 -14.52 12.63
CA SER A 283 32.47 -14.95 12.30
C SER A 283 33.24 -15.48 13.52
N GLU A 284 34.41 -16.11 13.28
CA GLU A 284 35.30 -16.59 14.36
C GLU A 284 35.84 -15.43 15.22
N ASP A 285 36.06 -14.27 14.60
CA ASP A 285 36.58 -13.06 15.25
C ASP A 285 35.47 -12.18 15.86
N GLY A 286 34.19 -12.47 15.58
CA GLY A 286 33.02 -11.74 16.10
C GLY A 286 32.68 -10.43 15.38
N THR A 287 33.43 -10.07 14.33
CA THR A 287 33.17 -8.93 13.45
C THR A 287 33.22 -9.36 11.99
N LEU A 288 32.43 -8.75 11.11
CA LEU A 288 32.45 -9.02 9.66
C LEU A 288 32.56 -7.72 8.87
N LYS A 289 33.45 -7.70 7.89
CA LYS A 289 33.58 -6.56 6.98
C LYS A 289 32.93 -6.87 5.65
N SER A 290 31.91 -6.10 5.31
CA SER A 290 31.24 -6.15 4.01
C SER A 290 31.74 -4.98 3.16
N SER A 291 32.32 -5.27 1.99
CA SER A 291 32.92 -4.26 1.13
C SER A 291 32.39 -4.33 -0.30
N ILE A 292 32.08 -3.17 -0.88
CA ILE A 292 31.68 -3.02 -2.29
C ILE A 292 32.57 -1.98 -2.95
N ASP A 293 33.12 -2.34 -4.11
CA ASP A 293 33.84 -1.42 -4.98
C ASP A 293 32.93 -1.04 -6.14
N ILE A 294 32.69 0.26 -6.31
CA ILE A 294 31.83 0.76 -7.38
C ILE A 294 32.55 1.83 -8.20
N PRO A 295 32.74 1.60 -9.51
CA PRO A 295 33.43 2.56 -10.37
C PRO A 295 32.51 3.74 -10.71
N VAL A 296 33.09 4.94 -10.65
CA VAL A 296 32.54 6.18 -11.17
C VAL A 296 32.95 6.32 -12.62
N VAL A 297 32.02 6.05 -13.53
CA VAL A 297 32.33 5.84 -14.96
C VAL A 297 32.72 7.15 -15.65
N ILE A 298 33.75 7.08 -16.49
CA ILE A 298 34.11 8.15 -17.41
C ILE A 298 33.20 8.07 -18.64
N GLY A 299 32.27 9.02 -18.76
CA GLY A 299 31.46 9.18 -19.95
C GLY A 299 30.12 8.45 -19.90
N THR A 300 29.07 9.22 -19.70
CA THR A 300 27.75 8.91 -20.26
C THR A 300 27.65 9.48 -21.66
N ASP A 301 26.80 8.85 -22.48
CA ASP A 301 26.31 9.42 -23.73
C ASP A 301 25.87 10.85 -23.46
N GLY A 302 26.51 11.81 -24.12
CA GLY A 302 26.16 13.22 -23.95
C GLY A 302 24.67 13.39 -24.20
N LEU A 303 23.89 13.55 -23.14
CA LEU A 303 22.51 13.98 -23.24
C LEU A 303 22.56 15.42 -23.70
N VAL A 304 22.35 15.63 -24.99
CA VAL A 304 22.08 16.95 -25.53
C VAL A 304 20.70 17.36 -25.00
N ALA A 305 20.68 17.90 -23.79
CA ALA A 305 19.65 18.84 -23.42
C ALA A 305 19.94 20.09 -24.25
N ALA A 306 19.17 20.31 -25.32
CA ALA A 306 19.30 21.49 -26.18
C ALA A 306 19.12 22.82 -25.40
N PHE A 307 18.74 22.74 -24.12
CA PHE A 307 18.50 23.87 -23.24
C PHE A 307 19.01 23.56 -21.82
N SER A 308 20.31 23.74 -21.53
CA SER A 308 20.77 23.98 -20.17
C SER A 308 21.18 25.44 -20.02
N LYS A 309 20.19 26.30 -19.78
CA LYS A 309 20.48 27.56 -19.11
C LYS A 309 20.48 27.26 -17.62
N THR A 310 21.64 27.33 -16.99
CA THR A 310 21.69 27.63 -15.55
C THR A 310 21.06 29.01 -15.41
N PHE A 311 19.79 29.03 -15.00
CA PHE A 311 19.10 30.27 -14.77
C PHE A 311 19.67 30.85 -13.48
N ASN A 312 20.26 32.04 -13.55
CA ASN A 312 20.69 32.77 -12.36
C ASN A 312 19.48 33.20 -11.48
N ASP A 313 18.27 33.13 -12.05
CA ASP A 313 16.99 33.42 -11.37
C ASP A 313 16.22 32.11 -11.16
N GLU A 314 16.06 31.76 -9.89
CA GLU A 314 15.34 30.58 -9.41
C GLU A 314 13.90 30.52 -9.95
N ASN A 315 13.19 31.66 -9.99
CA ASN A 315 11.80 31.66 -10.44
C ASN A 315 11.69 31.29 -11.92
N LEU A 316 12.62 31.81 -12.74
CA LEU A 316 12.67 31.50 -14.17
C LEU A 316 13.07 30.04 -14.42
N ALA A 317 13.93 29.48 -13.57
CA ALA A 317 14.31 28.06 -13.63
C ALA A 317 13.09 27.16 -13.41
N VAL A 318 12.33 27.47 -12.36
CA VAL A 318 11.12 26.72 -11.97
C VAL A 318 10.02 26.87 -13.02
N GLU A 319 9.74 28.08 -13.50
CA GLU A 319 8.76 28.31 -14.58
C GLU A 319 9.12 27.56 -15.86
N THR A 320 10.40 27.54 -16.24
CA THR A 320 10.85 26.79 -17.42
C THR A 320 10.62 25.29 -17.23
N LYS A 321 10.98 24.72 -16.07
CA LYS A 321 10.74 23.30 -15.78
C LYS A 321 9.25 22.96 -15.76
N PHE A 322 8.39 23.85 -15.26
CA PHE A 322 6.93 23.67 -15.37
C PHE A 322 6.46 23.63 -16.82
N HIS A 323 6.91 24.55 -17.67
CA HIS A 323 6.55 24.54 -19.09
C HIS A 323 7.06 23.29 -19.81
N ILE A 324 8.22 22.76 -19.44
CA ILE A 324 8.72 21.48 -19.95
C ILE A 324 7.79 20.34 -19.53
N ALA A 325 7.40 20.27 -18.25
CA ALA A 325 6.47 19.25 -17.77
C ALA A 325 5.11 19.35 -18.48
N GLU A 326 4.54 20.55 -18.62
CA GLU A 326 3.30 20.79 -19.36
C GLU A 326 3.42 20.37 -20.83
N SER A 327 4.57 20.63 -21.46
CA SER A 327 4.83 20.21 -22.84
C SER A 327 4.83 18.68 -22.97
N TYR A 328 5.42 17.96 -22.02
CA TYR A 328 5.34 16.50 -21.97
C TYR A 328 3.90 16.01 -21.81
N PHE A 329 3.08 16.69 -21.02
CA PHE A 329 1.67 16.33 -20.87
C PHE A 329 0.86 16.53 -22.16
N GLU A 330 1.15 17.59 -22.93
CA GLU A 330 0.54 17.80 -24.25
C GLU A 330 1.01 16.78 -25.30
N LEU A 331 2.30 16.42 -25.29
CA LEU A 331 2.81 15.33 -26.13
C LEU A 331 2.13 14.00 -25.79
N PHE A 332 1.96 13.70 -24.50
CA PHE A 332 1.19 12.55 -24.03
C PHE A 332 -0.23 12.54 -24.61
N LYS A 333 -0.98 13.66 -24.54
CA LYS A 333 -2.34 13.75 -25.12
C LYS A 333 -2.33 13.49 -26.61
N SER A 334 -1.33 14.01 -27.33
CA SER A 334 -1.15 13.79 -28.77
C SER A 334 -0.89 12.32 -29.08
N HIS A 335 0.05 11.69 -28.37
CA HIS A 335 0.39 10.27 -28.55
C HIS A 335 -0.74 9.33 -28.12
N LYS A 336 -1.52 9.68 -27.10
CA LYS A 336 -2.74 8.97 -26.70
C LYS A 336 -3.79 8.96 -27.82
N LYS A 337 -3.98 10.09 -28.52
CA LYS A 337 -4.88 10.18 -29.69
C LYS A 337 -4.39 9.39 -30.90
N LEU A 338 -3.08 9.19 -31.02
CA LEU A 338 -2.44 8.44 -32.10
C LEU A 338 -2.20 6.95 -31.76
N GLU A 339 -2.71 6.48 -30.61
CA GLU A 339 -2.56 5.10 -30.13
C GLU A 339 -1.10 4.63 -30.03
N ARG A 340 -0.21 5.53 -29.59
CA ARG A 340 1.24 5.27 -29.43
C ARG A 340 1.61 5.01 -27.96
N ASP A 341 1.47 3.76 -27.54
CA ASP A 341 1.54 3.38 -26.11
C ASP A 341 2.93 3.50 -25.46
N ASP A 342 4.01 3.21 -26.19
CA ASP A 342 5.36 3.35 -25.65
C ASP A 342 5.73 4.82 -25.44
N GLN A 343 5.43 5.66 -26.43
CA GLN A 343 5.75 7.09 -26.37
C GLN A 343 4.87 7.82 -25.35
N LYS A 344 3.56 7.50 -25.26
CA LYS A 344 2.68 8.13 -24.25
C LYS A 344 3.20 7.86 -22.82
N THR A 345 3.68 6.64 -22.56
CA THR A 345 4.21 6.24 -21.25
C THR A 345 5.56 6.92 -20.98
N ALA A 346 6.42 7.00 -21.98
CA ALA A 346 7.70 7.70 -21.88
C ALA A 346 7.51 9.20 -21.59
N ASP A 347 6.57 9.86 -22.26
CA ASP A 347 6.25 11.28 -22.03
C ASP A 347 5.80 11.52 -20.60
N LEU A 348 4.91 10.67 -20.07
CA LEU A 348 4.45 10.76 -18.69
C LEU A 348 5.60 10.58 -17.68
N ARG A 349 6.46 9.57 -17.90
CA ARG A 349 7.64 9.35 -17.03
C ARG A 349 8.61 10.52 -17.06
N ASN A 350 8.86 11.10 -18.24
CA ASN A 350 9.74 12.24 -18.40
C ASN A 350 9.18 13.51 -17.74
N GLY A 351 7.90 13.83 -17.94
CA GLY A 351 7.25 14.95 -17.28
C GLY A 351 7.26 14.83 -15.76
N ARG A 352 6.98 13.63 -15.24
CA ARG A 352 7.07 13.34 -13.80
C ARG A 352 8.48 13.50 -13.25
N ARG A 353 9.51 13.03 -13.97
CA ARG A 353 10.91 13.20 -13.58
C ARG A 353 11.28 14.67 -13.43
N VAL A 354 10.92 15.50 -14.42
CA VAL A 354 11.19 16.94 -14.39
C VAL A 354 10.54 17.60 -13.16
N LEU A 355 9.31 17.23 -12.82
CA LEU A 355 8.62 17.77 -11.65
C LEU A 355 9.26 17.36 -10.32
N ARG A 356 9.73 16.10 -10.20
CA ARG A 356 10.50 15.66 -9.01
C ARG A 356 11.81 16.43 -8.88
N GLU A 357 12.52 16.66 -9.99
CA GLU A 357 13.71 17.51 -10.01
C GLU A 357 13.41 18.97 -9.60
N VAL A 358 12.23 19.52 -9.93
CA VAL A 358 11.85 20.85 -9.41
C VAL A 358 11.70 20.81 -7.89
N MET A 359 11.04 19.78 -7.36
CA MET A 359 10.76 19.64 -5.94
C MET A 359 12.05 19.47 -5.11
N GLU A 360 13.04 18.76 -5.65
CA GLU A 360 14.34 18.54 -5.02
C GLU A 360 15.27 19.75 -5.13
N ASP A 361 15.40 20.33 -6.34
CA ASP A 361 16.32 21.45 -6.58
C ASP A 361 15.80 22.77 -5.98
N TYR A 362 14.48 22.94 -5.90
CA TYR A 362 13.81 24.18 -5.49
C TYR A 362 12.65 23.91 -4.51
N PRO A 363 12.95 23.52 -3.25
CA PRO A 363 11.96 23.14 -2.24
C PRO A 363 11.24 24.37 -1.62
N ASP A 364 10.77 25.31 -2.44
CA ASP A 364 10.00 26.47 -2.00
C ASP A 364 8.51 26.07 -1.83
N PRO A 365 7.92 26.26 -0.62
CA PRO A 365 6.52 25.94 -0.34
C PRO A 365 5.51 26.55 -1.32
N LYS A 366 5.83 27.67 -1.97
CA LYS A 366 4.91 28.31 -2.94
C LYS A 366 4.67 27.47 -4.19
N TYR A 367 5.59 26.56 -4.53
CA TYR A 367 5.48 25.70 -5.71
C TYR A 367 4.89 24.33 -5.39
N VAL A 368 4.99 23.88 -4.13
CA VAL A 368 4.55 22.55 -3.69
C VAL A 368 3.12 22.23 -4.14
N PRO A 369 2.09 23.08 -3.95
CA PRO A 369 0.74 22.76 -4.39
C PRO A 369 0.63 22.49 -5.89
N ARG A 370 1.35 23.27 -6.72
CA ARG A 370 1.33 23.11 -8.18
C ARG A 370 2.11 21.86 -8.60
N ILE A 371 3.28 21.61 -8.00
CA ILE A 371 4.10 20.43 -8.27
C ILE A 371 3.32 19.17 -7.89
N SER A 372 2.79 19.11 -6.67
CA SER A 372 2.00 17.98 -6.19
C SER A 372 0.76 17.75 -7.06
N TYR A 373 0.09 18.81 -7.53
CA TYR A 373 -1.07 18.66 -8.40
C TYR A 373 -0.70 18.03 -9.74
N LEU A 374 0.38 18.52 -10.35
CA LEU A 374 0.88 17.96 -11.61
C LEU A 374 1.41 16.54 -11.43
N LEU A 375 2.20 16.26 -10.39
CA LEU A 375 2.67 14.90 -10.08
C LEU A 375 1.48 13.95 -9.90
N GLY A 376 0.46 14.34 -9.16
CA GLY A 376 -0.78 13.59 -9.03
C GLY A 376 -1.44 13.31 -10.37
N GLN A 377 -1.49 14.29 -11.28
CA GLN A 377 -2.06 14.13 -12.62
C GLN A 377 -1.25 13.18 -13.51
N PHE A 378 0.08 13.26 -13.47
CA PHE A 378 0.97 12.34 -14.18
C PHE A 378 0.85 10.91 -13.64
N SER A 379 0.88 10.72 -12.32
CA SER A 379 0.74 9.42 -11.68
C SER A 379 -0.65 8.82 -11.89
N GLN A 380 -1.70 9.64 -11.91
CA GLN A 380 -3.06 9.22 -12.24
C GLN A 380 -3.18 8.67 -13.67
N GLU A 381 -2.58 9.34 -14.67
CA GLU A 381 -2.58 8.84 -16.05
C GLU A 381 -1.67 7.61 -16.25
N LEU A 382 -0.70 7.40 -15.35
CA LEU A 382 0.12 6.18 -15.27
C LEU A 382 -0.57 5.04 -14.51
N GLU A 383 -1.80 5.25 -14.01
CA GLU A 383 -2.56 4.30 -13.17
C GLU A 383 -1.83 3.94 -11.85
N GLN A 384 -0.92 4.80 -11.40
CA GLN A 384 -0.21 4.65 -10.14
C GLN A 384 -0.99 5.34 -9.03
N TRP A 385 -2.08 4.70 -8.61
CA TRP A 385 -3.06 5.28 -7.71
C TRP A 385 -2.49 5.71 -6.37
N ALA A 386 -1.59 4.94 -5.77
CA ALA A 386 -0.97 5.27 -4.47
C ALA A 386 -0.19 6.59 -4.52
N GLU A 387 0.70 6.76 -5.51
CA GLU A 387 1.45 8.02 -5.68
C GLU A 387 0.51 9.20 -6.00
N ALA A 388 -0.54 8.96 -6.80
CA ALA A 388 -1.50 10.00 -7.16
C ALA A 388 -2.29 10.48 -5.93
N ILE A 389 -2.74 9.54 -5.10
CA ILE A 389 -3.43 9.79 -3.83
C ILE A 389 -2.54 10.62 -2.92
N GLU A 390 -1.30 10.18 -2.67
CA GLU A 390 -0.35 10.90 -1.81
C GLU A 390 -0.12 12.34 -2.29
N SER A 391 0.06 12.52 -3.61
CA SER A 391 0.28 13.83 -4.22
C SER A 391 -0.91 14.78 -4.04
N TYR A 392 -2.14 14.31 -4.25
CA TYR A 392 -3.32 15.15 -4.07
C TYR A 392 -3.67 15.37 -2.60
N GLU A 393 -3.50 14.35 -1.77
CA GLU A 393 -3.72 14.41 -0.32
C GLU A 393 -2.79 15.44 0.33
N MET A 394 -1.57 15.61 -0.18
CA MET A 394 -0.66 16.64 0.29
C MET A 394 -1.26 18.04 0.17
N ILE A 395 -1.90 18.35 -0.95
CA ILE A 395 -2.54 19.65 -1.18
C ILE A 395 -3.71 19.83 -0.23
N VAL A 396 -4.56 18.81 -0.09
CA VAL A 396 -5.75 18.86 0.75
C VAL A 396 -5.39 19.06 2.22
N LYS A 397 -4.38 18.34 2.72
CA LYS A 397 -3.99 18.37 4.14
C LYS A 397 -3.16 19.60 4.51
N GLN A 398 -2.20 19.99 3.67
CA GLN A 398 -1.25 21.06 4.01
C GLN A 398 -1.60 22.41 3.40
N TYR A 399 -2.39 22.44 2.33
CA TYR A 399 -2.66 23.65 1.54
C TYR A 399 -4.16 23.81 1.27
N SER A 400 -5.01 23.58 2.28
CA SER A 400 -6.47 23.62 2.16
C SER A 400 -7.04 24.95 1.66
N ASP A 401 -6.35 26.07 1.92
CA ASP A 401 -6.76 27.40 1.44
C ASP A 401 -6.29 27.72 0.01
N HIS A 402 -5.49 26.85 -0.61
CA HIS A 402 -4.94 27.07 -1.95
C HIS A 402 -6.01 26.93 -3.04
N SER A 403 -5.90 27.68 -4.13
CA SER A 403 -6.88 27.67 -5.23
C SER A 403 -7.06 26.30 -5.89
N LEU A 404 -6.02 25.44 -5.80
CA LEU A 404 -6.05 24.06 -6.31
C LEU A 404 -6.63 23.06 -5.32
N ALA A 405 -6.84 23.41 -4.04
CA ALA A 405 -7.30 22.47 -3.03
C ALA A 405 -8.67 21.82 -3.36
N PRO A 406 -9.67 22.55 -3.90
CA PRO A 406 -10.91 21.93 -4.34
C PRO A 406 -10.70 20.96 -5.50
N ASP A 407 -9.87 21.32 -6.48
CA ASP A 407 -9.60 20.48 -7.64
C ASP A 407 -8.81 19.22 -7.22
N ALA A 408 -7.85 19.38 -6.31
CA ALA A 408 -7.09 18.28 -5.72
C ALA A 408 -7.99 17.34 -4.91
N GLN A 409 -8.92 17.87 -4.10
CA GLN A 409 -9.89 17.05 -3.36
C GLN A 409 -10.77 16.23 -4.31
N TYR A 410 -11.23 16.84 -5.41
CA TYR A 410 -11.97 16.12 -6.44
C TYR A 410 -11.13 15.02 -7.10
N LYS A 411 -9.87 15.32 -7.42
CA LYS A 411 -8.95 14.37 -8.04
C LYS A 411 -8.56 13.22 -7.13
N LEU A 412 -8.34 13.49 -5.85
CA LEU A 412 -8.12 12.50 -4.80
C LEU A 412 -9.29 11.50 -4.74
N ALA A 413 -10.52 12.00 -4.65
CA ALA A 413 -11.71 11.16 -4.66
C ALA A 413 -11.86 10.38 -5.97
N GLN A 414 -11.51 10.98 -7.11
CA GLN A 414 -11.48 10.29 -8.40
C GLN A 414 -10.43 9.17 -8.44
N CYS A 415 -9.26 9.34 -7.81
CA CYS A 415 -8.25 8.29 -7.71
C CYS A 415 -8.77 7.10 -6.89
N TYR A 416 -9.42 7.33 -5.75
CA TYR A 416 -10.08 6.26 -4.98
C TYR A 416 -11.17 5.54 -5.78
N GLU A 417 -11.98 6.27 -6.55
CA GLU A 417 -12.99 5.64 -7.41
C GLU A 417 -12.35 4.76 -8.48
N LEU A 418 -11.26 5.21 -9.09
CA LEU A 418 -10.57 4.47 -10.15
C LEU A 418 -9.76 3.29 -9.61
N SER A 419 -9.28 3.34 -8.36
CA SER A 419 -8.63 2.22 -7.68
C SER A 419 -9.62 1.16 -7.20
N GLY A 420 -10.92 1.47 -7.19
CA GLY A 420 -12.00 0.56 -6.79
C GLY A 420 -12.58 0.83 -5.39
N ASP A 421 -11.97 1.73 -4.61
CA ASP A 421 -12.38 2.10 -3.26
C ASP A 421 -13.44 3.21 -3.26
N PHE A 422 -14.65 2.87 -3.71
CA PHE A 422 -15.70 3.87 -3.85
C PHE A 422 -16.17 4.47 -2.51
N ASP A 423 -16.04 3.75 -1.40
CA ASP A 423 -16.43 4.27 -0.08
C ASP A 423 -15.54 5.46 0.31
N GLN A 424 -14.22 5.36 0.09
CA GLN A 424 -13.28 6.46 0.26
C GLN A 424 -13.51 7.59 -0.76
N ALA A 425 -13.84 7.24 -2.01
CA ALA A 425 -14.22 8.22 -3.02
C ALA A 425 -15.44 9.04 -2.59
N LEU A 426 -16.47 8.38 -2.03
CA LEU A 426 -17.70 9.02 -1.55
C LEU A 426 -17.41 9.97 -0.40
N GLU A 427 -16.58 9.57 0.56
CA GLU A 427 -16.14 10.45 1.65
C GLU A 427 -15.41 11.68 1.10
N GLY A 428 -14.48 11.49 0.16
CA GLY A 428 -13.77 12.58 -0.49
C GLY A 428 -14.69 13.54 -1.25
N TYR A 429 -15.68 13.01 -1.96
CA TYR A 429 -16.70 13.78 -2.68
C TYR A 429 -17.64 14.55 -1.76
N VAL A 430 -18.10 13.94 -0.66
CA VAL A 430 -18.93 14.61 0.35
C VAL A 430 -18.14 15.73 1.01
N THR A 431 -16.87 15.50 1.31
CA THR A 431 -15.96 16.51 1.85
C THR A 431 -15.81 17.68 0.89
N LEU A 432 -15.66 17.45 -0.41
CA LEU A 432 -15.64 18.52 -1.42
C LEU A 432 -16.92 19.38 -1.36
N ALA A 433 -18.09 18.73 -1.30
CA ALA A 433 -19.37 19.42 -1.28
C ALA A 433 -19.61 20.21 0.02
N ALA A 434 -19.09 19.72 1.15
CA ALA A 434 -19.18 20.37 2.46
C ALA A 434 -18.22 21.56 2.58
N THR A 435 -16.96 21.38 2.18
CA THR A 435 -15.90 22.40 2.33
C THR A 435 -16.00 23.49 1.27
N TYR A 436 -16.38 23.13 0.03
CA TYR A 436 -16.41 24.06 -1.11
C TYR A 436 -17.79 24.13 -1.80
N PRO A 437 -18.88 24.48 -1.09
CA PRO A 437 -20.26 24.29 -1.54
C PRO A 437 -20.66 25.05 -2.83
N LYS A 438 -19.87 26.05 -3.23
CA LYS A 438 -20.05 26.86 -4.45
C LYS A 438 -19.16 26.41 -5.63
N ASN A 439 -18.31 25.39 -5.44
CA ASN A 439 -17.41 24.93 -6.48
C ASN A 439 -18.20 24.27 -7.64
N PRO A 440 -17.93 24.62 -8.91
CA PRO A 440 -18.64 24.06 -10.07
C PRO A 440 -18.48 22.54 -10.22
N LEU A 441 -17.41 21.94 -9.69
CA LEU A 441 -17.16 20.49 -9.73
C LEU A 441 -18.19 19.67 -8.93
N ILE A 442 -18.93 20.30 -8.00
CA ILE A 442 -19.97 19.58 -7.23
C ILE A 442 -21.03 18.98 -8.15
N ALA A 443 -21.39 19.68 -9.24
CA ALA A 443 -22.33 19.14 -10.22
C ALA A 443 -21.82 17.82 -10.81
N ASN A 444 -20.55 17.79 -11.25
CA ASN A 444 -19.91 16.58 -11.77
C ASN A 444 -19.83 15.47 -10.72
N VAL A 445 -19.49 15.81 -9.48
CA VAL A 445 -19.45 14.84 -8.36
C VAL A 445 -20.81 14.18 -8.13
N MET A 446 -21.88 14.97 -8.05
CA MET A 446 -23.23 14.43 -7.84
C MET A 446 -23.68 13.52 -8.98
N ILE A 447 -23.31 13.84 -10.22
CA ILE A 447 -23.55 12.99 -11.39
C ILE A 447 -22.81 11.65 -11.24
N ARG A 448 -21.53 11.68 -10.86
CA ARG A 448 -20.73 10.45 -10.66
C ARG A 448 -21.29 9.57 -9.55
N ILE A 449 -21.70 10.17 -8.43
CA ILE A 449 -22.35 9.44 -7.32
C ILE A 449 -23.67 8.82 -7.79
N CYS A 450 -24.51 9.59 -8.51
CA CYS A 450 -25.77 9.09 -9.06
C CYS A 450 -25.54 7.90 -10.01
N ASP A 451 -24.58 8.01 -10.94
CA ASP A 451 -24.27 6.94 -11.89
C ASP A 451 -23.66 5.72 -11.21
N HIS A 452 -22.86 5.89 -10.15
CA HIS A 452 -22.34 4.77 -9.37
C HIS A 452 -23.47 3.98 -8.69
N PHE A 453 -24.35 4.64 -7.94
CA PHE A 453 -25.46 3.96 -7.27
C PHE A 453 -26.47 3.36 -8.26
N TYR A 454 -26.61 3.94 -9.44
CA TYR A 454 -27.39 3.33 -10.53
C TYR A 454 -26.77 2.04 -11.05
N LYS A 455 -25.44 1.99 -11.22
CA LYS A 455 -24.70 0.78 -11.63
C LYS A 455 -24.71 -0.30 -10.54
N LYS A 456 -24.70 0.08 -9.26
CA LYS A 456 -24.81 -0.81 -8.10
C LYS A 456 -26.24 -1.33 -7.86
N GLU A 457 -27.19 -0.96 -8.71
CA GLU A 457 -28.62 -1.32 -8.62
C GLU A 457 -29.33 -0.81 -7.35
N THR A 458 -28.69 0.09 -6.61
CA THR A 458 -29.27 0.83 -5.48
C THR A 458 -30.04 2.05 -6.00
N PHE A 459 -31.11 1.78 -6.74
CA PHE A 459 -31.85 2.80 -7.51
C PHE A 459 -32.45 3.91 -6.64
N ASP A 460 -32.86 3.59 -5.42
CA ASP A 460 -33.45 4.57 -4.49
C ASP A 460 -32.46 5.67 -4.09
N VAL A 461 -31.22 5.29 -3.79
CA VAL A 461 -30.16 6.26 -3.45
C VAL A 461 -29.78 7.08 -4.67
N ALA A 462 -29.68 6.44 -5.85
CA ALA A 462 -29.39 7.13 -7.10
C ALA A 462 -30.46 8.19 -7.43
N ALA A 463 -31.74 7.86 -7.27
CA ALA A 463 -32.84 8.80 -7.47
C ALA A 463 -32.75 9.99 -6.50
N GLN A 464 -32.52 9.76 -5.21
CA GLN A 464 -32.38 10.82 -4.21
C GLN A 464 -31.21 11.78 -4.52
N VAL A 465 -30.07 11.25 -4.95
CA VAL A 465 -28.92 12.08 -5.36
C VAL A 465 -29.26 12.90 -6.61
N GLY A 466 -29.93 12.29 -7.59
CA GLY A 466 -30.41 12.98 -8.78
C GLY A 466 -31.42 14.08 -8.49
N GLU A 467 -32.34 13.86 -7.55
CA GLU A 467 -33.32 14.88 -7.13
C GLU A 467 -32.62 16.09 -6.49
N LYS A 468 -31.69 15.85 -5.55
CA LYS A 468 -30.86 16.92 -4.97
C LYS A 468 -30.05 17.67 -6.02
N PHE A 469 -29.58 16.98 -7.06
CA PHE A 469 -28.88 17.62 -8.18
C PHE A 469 -29.80 18.58 -8.92
N LEU A 470 -31.05 18.19 -9.23
CA LEU A 470 -32.00 19.06 -9.92
C LEU A 470 -32.49 20.23 -9.06
N GLU A 471 -32.54 20.07 -7.75
CA GLU A 471 -32.84 21.16 -6.80
C GLU A 471 -31.73 22.21 -6.80
N LYS A 472 -30.46 21.77 -6.79
CA LYS A 472 -29.30 22.67 -6.68
C LYS A 472 -28.82 23.21 -8.03
N PHE A 473 -28.92 22.41 -9.09
CA PHE A 473 -28.31 22.65 -10.41
C PHE A 473 -29.32 22.47 -11.56
N GLY A 474 -30.56 22.88 -11.37
CA GLY A 474 -31.66 22.60 -12.30
C GLY A 474 -31.58 23.23 -13.70
N GLU A 475 -30.58 24.09 -13.97
CA GLU A 475 -30.25 24.68 -15.28
C GLU A 475 -28.94 24.14 -15.87
N HIS A 476 -28.29 23.18 -15.22
CA HIS A 476 -27.04 22.56 -15.70
C HIS A 476 -27.28 21.81 -17.02
N GLU A 477 -26.27 21.73 -17.89
CA GLU A 477 -26.33 21.02 -19.19
C GLU A 477 -26.75 19.54 -19.08
N HIS A 478 -26.57 18.95 -17.91
CA HIS A 478 -26.89 17.55 -17.61
C HIS A 478 -28.21 17.37 -16.85
N SER A 479 -28.96 18.45 -16.61
CA SER A 479 -30.23 18.40 -15.87
C SER A 479 -31.26 17.50 -16.54
N ALA A 480 -31.40 17.58 -17.87
CA ALA A 480 -32.29 16.69 -18.60
C ALA A 480 -31.84 15.22 -18.41
N ARG A 481 -30.57 14.91 -18.69
CA ARG A 481 -30.03 13.54 -18.52
C ARG A 481 -30.28 12.97 -17.11
N ILE A 482 -30.07 13.77 -16.06
CA ILE A 482 -30.29 13.34 -14.68
C ILE A 482 -31.78 13.20 -14.36
N ALA A 483 -32.64 14.11 -14.83
CA ALA A 483 -34.09 13.99 -14.66
C ALA A 483 -34.65 12.72 -15.32
N PHE A 484 -34.15 12.38 -16.51
CA PHE A 484 -34.50 11.12 -17.16
C PHE A 484 -33.98 9.91 -16.37
N ARG A 485 -32.75 9.98 -15.85
CA ARG A 485 -32.15 8.93 -15.00
C ARG A 485 -32.98 8.68 -13.74
N ILE A 486 -33.51 9.70 -13.08
CA ILE A 486 -34.40 9.55 -11.91
C ILE A 486 -35.63 8.71 -12.26
N GLY A 487 -36.27 8.98 -13.40
CA GLY A 487 -37.38 8.15 -13.90
C GLY A 487 -36.96 6.69 -14.14
N GLN A 488 -35.79 6.47 -14.74
CA GLN A 488 -35.24 5.12 -14.92
C GLN A 488 -34.95 4.41 -13.59
N CYS A 489 -34.44 5.13 -12.58
CA CYS A 489 -34.21 4.59 -11.25
C CYS A 489 -35.52 4.11 -10.63
N HIS A 490 -36.57 4.94 -10.60
CA HIS A 490 -37.86 4.53 -10.05
C HIS A 490 -38.49 3.36 -10.82
N TYR A 491 -38.37 3.34 -12.14
CA TYR A 491 -38.89 2.24 -12.96
C TYR A 491 -38.19 0.92 -12.62
N LYS A 492 -36.85 0.93 -12.52
CA LYS A 492 -36.05 -0.25 -12.14
C LYS A 492 -36.23 -0.66 -10.67
N ALA A 493 -36.58 0.29 -9.80
CA ALA A 493 -36.97 0.04 -8.42
C ALA A 493 -38.40 -0.49 -8.28
N GLU A 494 -39.11 -0.76 -9.39
CA GLU A 494 -40.51 -1.20 -9.45
C GLU A 494 -41.52 -0.20 -8.85
N LYS A 495 -41.08 1.04 -8.60
CA LYS A 495 -41.91 2.16 -8.14
C LYS A 495 -42.56 2.83 -9.33
N TYR A 496 -43.41 2.09 -10.02
CA TYR A 496 -43.98 2.46 -11.32
C TYR A 496 -44.79 3.77 -11.28
N GLY A 497 -45.51 4.04 -10.19
CA GLY A 497 -46.23 5.30 -10.01
C GLY A 497 -45.31 6.52 -9.93
N ASP A 498 -44.22 6.41 -9.18
CA ASP A 498 -43.23 7.49 -9.03
C ASP A 498 -42.44 7.67 -10.33
N ALA A 499 -42.13 6.57 -11.02
CA ALA A 499 -41.46 6.59 -12.33
C ALA A 499 -42.29 7.35 -13.37
N GLY A 500 -43.58 7.04 -13.48
CA GLY A 500 -44.50 7.75 -14.39
C GLY A 500 -44.55 9.25 -14.09
N GLN A 501 -44.62 9.63 -12.81
CA GLN A 501 -44.59 11.03 -12.40
C GLN A 501 -43.26 11.72 -12.71
N ALA A 502 -42.13 11.03 -12.50
CA ALA A 502 -40.80 11.57 -12.78
C ALA A 502 -40.61 11.84 -14.29
N PHE A 503 -41.02 10.92 -15.15
CA PHE A 503 -41.01 11.11 -16.60
C PHE A 503 -42.00 12.18 -17.07
N ASP A 504 -43.16 12.32 -16.41
CA ASP A 504 -44.09 13.42 -16.67
C ASP A 504 -43.50 14.77 -16.30
N ARG A 505 -42.77 14.85 -15.16
CA ARG A 505 -42.04 16.06 -14.76
C ARG A 505 -40.94 16.40 -15.77
N PHE A 506 -40.23 15.40 -16.28
CA PHE A 506 -39.24 15.58 -17.34
C PHE A 506 -39.89 16.21 -18.57
N ALA A 507 -40.97 15.62 -19.10
CA ALA A 507 -41.59 16.09 -20.35
C ALA A 507 -42.14 17.52 -20.22
N LYS A 508 -42.57 17.92 -19.02
CA LYS A 508 -43.01 19.29 -18.74
C LYS A 508 -41.86 20.28 -18.64
N ARG A 509 -40.73 19.86 -18.06
CA ARG A 509 -39.59 20.75 -17.76
C ARG A 509 -38.62 20.88 -18.94
N PHE A 510 -38.50 19.84 -19.76
CA PHE A 510 -37.59 19.76 -20.91
C PHE A 510 -38.35 19.36 -22.19
N PRO A 511 -39.34 20.15 -22.65
CA PRO A 511 -40.18 19.79 -23.79
C PRO A 511 -39.42 19.74 -25.13
N ASP A 512 -38.35 20.52 -25.25
CA ASP A 512 -37.53 20.61 -26.46
C ASP A 512 -36.33 19.65 -26.47
N ASP A 513 -36.12 18.87 -25.40
CA ASP A 513 -35.01 17.91 -25.31
C ASP A 513 -35.30 16.64 -26.12
N ASP A 514 -34.28 16.07 -26.75
CA ASP A 514 -34.38 14.88 -27.58
C ASP A 514 -34.98 13.68 -26.82
N LEU A 515 -34.76 13.60 -25.50
CA LEU A 515 -35.29 12.54 -24.65
C LEU A 515 -36.77 12.75 -24.28
N CYS A 516 -37.43 13.83 -24.69
CA CYS A 516 -38.83 14.08 -24.33
C CYS A 516 -39.78 13.02 -24.88
N ALA A 517 -39.57 12.59 -26.12
CA ALA A 517 -40.34 11.52 -26.73
C ALA A 517 -40.17 10.19 -25.97
N ASP A 518 -38.92 9.83 -25.63
CA ASP A 518 -38.62 8.66 -24.80
C ASP A 518 -39.24 8.78 -23.41
N SER A 519 -39.20 9.96 -22.81
CA SER A 519 -39.78 10.21 -21.50
C SER A 519 -41.29 9.96 -21.49
N LEU A 520 -42.02 10.45 -22.50
CA LEU A 520 -43.46 10.18 -22.61
C LEU A 520 -43.76 8.69 -22.83
N PHE A 521 -42.93 8.00 -23.62
CA PHE A 521 -43.07 6.56 -23.80
C PHE A 521 -42.84 5.79 -22.49
N TRP A 522 -41.74 6.10 -21.77
CA TRP A 522 -41.41 5.47 -20.50
C TRP A 522 -42.37 5.86 -19.38
N ALA A 523 -42.98 7.05 -19.41
CA ALA A 523 -44.09 7.41 -18.53
C ALA A 523 -45.29 6.47 -18.78
N GLY A 524 -45.65 6.27 -20.05
CA GLY A 524 -46.71 5.34 -20.43
C GLY A 524 -46.44 3.91 -19.99
N GLU A 525 -45.21 3.43 -20.21
CA GLU A 525 -44.78 2.09 -19.78
C GLU A 525 -44.80 1.94 -18.25
N SER A 526 -44.36 2.98 -17.53
CA SER A 526 -44.40 3.01 -16.07
C SER A 526 -45.85 2.90 -15.57
N TYR A 527 -46.77 3.74 -16.06
CA TYR A 527 -48.17 3.67 -15.64
C TYR A 527 -48.83 2.32 -16.00
N ARG A 528 -48.49 1.75 -17.15
CA ARG A 528 -49.00 0.42 -17.57
C ARG A 528 -48.53 -0.67 -16.61
N MET A 529 -47.24 -0.69 -16.27
CA MET A 529 -46.69 -1.63 -15.28
C MET A 529 -47.27 -1.41 -13.88
N GLY A 530 -47.60 -0.16 -13.53
CA GLY A 530 -48.32 0.22 -12.32
C GLY A 530 -49.84 -0.03 -12.36
N SER A 531 -50.37 -0.68 -13.40
CA SER A 531 -51.81 -0.95 -13.62
C SER A 531 -52.70 0.28 -13.80
N ASP A 532 -52.13 1.47 -14.05
CA ASP A 532 -52.86 2.68 -14.43
C ASP A 532 -52.95 2.80 -15.96
N ASN A 533 -53.82 1.97 -16.55
CA ASN A 533 -54.01 1.92 -18.00
C ASN A 533 -54.55 3.24 -18.58
N ARG A 534 -55.27 4.03 -17.77
CA ARG A 534 -55.81 5.32 -18.19
C ARG A 534 -54.68 6.32 -18.43
N MET A 535 -53.77 6.47 -17.47
CA MET A 535 -52.61 7.35 -17.63
C MET A 535 -51.65 6.83 -18.70
N ALA A 536 -51.44 5.51 -18.78
CA ALA A 536 -50.63 4.89 -19.82
C ALA A 536 -51.14 5.24 -21.23
N PHE A 537 -52.44 5.03 -21.48
CA PHE A 537 -53.09 5.34 -22.75
C PHE A 537 -52.89 6.81 -23.17
N ARG A 538 -53.05 7.74 -22.22
CA ARG A 538 -52.85 9.18 -22.46
C ARG A 538 -51.40 9.50 -22.83
N ARG A 539 -50.42 8.96 -22.12
CA ARG A 539 -48.99 9.23 -22.39
C ARG A 539 -48.52 8.64 -23.71
N TYR A 540 -48.96 7.44 -24.06
CA TYR A 540 -48.67 6.88 -25.38
C TYR A 540 -49.29 7.72 -26.52
N ASN A 541 -50.50 8.25 -26.32
CA ASN A 541 -51.11 9.16 -27.30
C ASN A 541 -50.35 10.47 -27.41
N ASN A 542 -49.96 11.10 -26.30
CA ASN A 542 -49.13 12.30 -26.32
C ASN A 542 -47.82 12.05 -27.07
N CYS A 543 -47.11 10.97 -26.75
CA CYS A 543 -45.90 10.57 -27.48
C CYS A 543 -46.15 10.42 -28.99
N ARG A 544 -47.26 9.77 -29.37
CA ARG A 544 -47.65 9.54 -30.77
C ARG A 544 -47.96 10.83 -31.53
N TRP A 545 -48.64 11.78 -30.88
CA TRP A 545 -49.13 13.02 -31.50
C TRP A 545 -48.10 14.14 -31.48
N ASP A 546 -47.42 14.32 -30.35
CA ASP A 546 -46.48 15.42 -30.12
C ASP A 546 -45.13 15.13 -30.81
N TYR A 547 -44.72 13.85 -30.88
CA TYR A 547 -43.43 13.43 -31.46
C TYR A 547 -43.57 12.32 -32.52
N PRO A 548 -44.37 12.52 -33.58
CA PRO A 548 -44.81 11.45 -34.49
C PRO A 548 -43.69 10.80 -35.32
N ALA A 549 -42.55 11.48 -35.48
CA ALA A 549 -41.39 11.00 -36.21
C ALA A 549 -40.38 10.23 -35.35
N SER A 550 -40.50 10.27 -34.02
CA SER A 550 -39.60 9.60 -33.09
C SER A 550 -39.75 8.08 -33.11
N ASP A 551 -38.69 7.35 -32.77
CA ASP A 551 -38.77 5.89 -32.59
C ASP A 551 -39.66 5.53 -31.39
N ALA A 552 -39.63 6.33 -30.32
CA ALA A 552 -40.53 6.22 -29.18
C ALA A 552 -42.02 6.23 -29.61
N ALA A 553 -42.40 7.06 -30.58
CA ALA A 553 -43.77 7.08 -31.11
C ALA A 553 -44.14 5.80 -31.88
N LYS A 554 -43.19 5.14 -32.55
CA LYS A 554 -43.42 3.83 -33.18
C LYS A 554 -43.72 2.77 -32.12
N TYR A 555 -42.94 2.75 -31.04
CA TYR A 555 -43.18 1.86 -29.91
C TYR A 555 -44.51 2.16 -29.20
N ALA A 556 -44.83 3.44 -28.98
CA ALA A 556 -46.11 3.88 -28.41
C ALA A 556 -47.31 3.41 -29.24
N ARG A 557 -47.25 3.50 -30.58
CA ARG A 557 -48.29 2.96 -31.47
C ARG A 557 -48.48 1.45 -31.30
N GLY A 558 -47.39 0.70 -31.16
CA GLY A 558 -47.44 -0.74 -30.88
C GLY A 558 -48.10 -1.04 -29.53
N ARG A 559 -47.80 -0.26 -28.49
CA ARG A 559 -48.41 -0.41 -27.16
C ARG A 559 -49.89 -0.04 -27.13
N LEU A 560 -50.32 0.97 -27.88
CA LEU A 560 -51.72 1.37 -28.00
C LEU A 560 -52.60 0.30 -28.67
N ALA A 561 -52.01 -0.65 -29.41
CA ALA A 561 -52.74 -1.77 -30.02
C ALA A 561 -52.98 -2.95 -29.05
N LEU A 562 -52.51 -2.87 -27.80
CA LEU A 562 -52.74 -3.90 -26.79
C LEU A 562 -54.23 -3.93 -26.37
N PRO A 563 -54.80 -5.11 -26.04
CA PRO A 563 -56.21 -5.24 -25.67
C PRO A 563 -56.66 -4.29 -24.55
N GLU A 564 -55.82 -4.10 -23.54
CA GLU A 564 -56.07 -3.21 -22.40
C GLU A 564 -56.18 -1.73 -22.82
N MET A 565 -55.37 -1.32 -23.80
CA MET A 565 -55.39 0.05 -24.33
C MET A 565 -56.59 0.29 -25.27
N LEU A 566 -57.00 -0.74 -26.01
CA LEU A 566 -58.21 -0.70 -26.85
C LEU A 566 -59.48 -0.59 -25.99
N GLN A 567 -59.56 -1.38 -24.90
CA GLN A 567 -60.66 -1.25 -23.92
C GLN A 567 -60.71 0.15 -23.31
N GLN A 568 -59.55 0.73 -22.98
CA GLN A 568 -59.49 2.09 -22.46
C GLN A 568 -59.94 3.14 -23.49
N PHE A 569 -59.62 2.95 -24.77
CA PHE A 569 -60.10 3.81 -25.85
C PHE A 569 -61.62 3.76 -26.00
N GLU A 570 -62.21 2.56 -26.00
CA GLU A 570 -63.67 2.39 -26.06
C GLU A 570 -64.37 3.04 -24.85
N ALA A 571 -63.78 2.91 -23.64
CA ALA A 571 -64.29 3.55 -22.44
C ALA A 571 -64.21 5.08 -22.48
N GLU A 572 -63.12 5.67 -22.99
CA GLU A 572 -63.03 7.12 -23.16
C GLU A 572 -64.00 7.63 -24.25
N ALA A 573 -64.20 6.89 -25.34
CA ALA A 573 -65.16 7.24 -26.40
C ALA A 573 -66.61 7.23 -25.90
N ALA A 574 -67.03 6.18 -25.18
CA ALA A 574 -68.37 6.10 -24.59
C ALA A 574 -68.64 7.24 -23.59
N SER A 575 -67.64 7.63 -22.79
CA SER A 575 -67.78 8.74 -21.83
C SER A 575 -67.96 10.13 -22.47
N LEU A 576 -67.57 10.29 -23.74
CA LEU A 576 -67.76 11.52 -24.52
C LEU A 576 -69.15 11.56 -25.16
N GLU A 577 -69.72 10.41 -25.50
CA GLU A 577 -71.09 10.28 -26.03
C GLU A 577 -72.15 10.50 -24.94
N ASP A 578 -71.89 10.10 -23.69
CA ASP A 578 -72.79 10.32 -22.54
C ASP A 578 -72.80 11.78 -21.99
N ASN A 579 -71.84 12.62 -22.40
CA ASN A 579 -71.73 14.03 -21.97
C ASN A 579 -72.19 15.05 -23.03
N GLN A 580 -72.74 14.58 -24.15
CA GLN A 580 -73.44 15.38 -25.17
C GLN A 580 -74.95 15.21 -25.02
#